data_AF-A0A1G7NSU0-F1
#
_entry.id   AF-A0A1G7NSU0-F1
#
_cell.length_a   1.000
_cell.length_b   1.000
_cell.length_c   1.000
_cell.angle_alpha   90.00
_cell.angle_beta   90.00
_cell.angle_gamma   90.00
#
_symmetry.space_group_name_H-M   'P 1'
#
loop_
_entity.id
_entity.type
_entity.pdbx_description
1 polymer ?
#
loop_
_entity_poly.entity_id
_entity_poly.type
_entity_poly.pdbx_seq_one_letter_code
_entity_poly.pdbx_strand_id
1 'polypeptide(L)'
;MTDQQSRPASPRRRSTQSIADRLALDALYEIAKSFAAAPDPVAEVPQIFNVLSSFLDLRHGVLATLAEPGEGVGVNPYVIAATAFQRSPEAPASDVLPDAVARIVFRSGVPFVSFDLAAEFGEDAVPKRLRDAGQTLIAVPLRDPERSH
;
A
#
# COMPACT_ATOMS: atom_id res chain seq x y z
N MET A 1 49.57 20.69 -13.10
CA MET A 1 48.41 21.35 -13.74
C MET A 1 47.69 20.23 -14.47
N THR A 2 46.69 19.63 -13.82
CA THR A 2 46.12 18.34 -14.23
C THR A 2 44.64 18.56 -14.52
N ASP A 3 44.27 18.42 -15.79
CA ASP A 3 42.91 18.59 -16.30
C ASP A 3 41.95 17.54 -15.69
N GLN A 4 40.88 18.02 -15.06
CA GLN A 4 39.70 17.21 -14.76
C GLN A 4 38.86 17.08 -16.04
N GLN A 5 38.91 15.91 -16.68
CA GLN A 5 37.93 15.53 -17.69
C GLN A 5 36.60 15.15 -17.04
N SER A 6 35.62 16.05 -17.16
CA SER A 6 34.21 15.79 -16.89
C SER A 6 33.70 14.66 -17.79
N ARG A 7 33.34 13.52 -17.20
CA ARG A 7 32.70 12.40 -17.92
C ARG A 7 31.27 12.79 -18.33
N PRO A 8 30.86 12.61 -19.60
CA PRO A 8 29.48 12.87 -20.01
C PRO A 8 28.54 11.83 -19.40
N ALA A 9 27.41 12.29 -18.84
CA ALA A 9 26.36 11.42 -18.32
C ALA A 9 25.81 10.53 -19.44
N SER A 10 25.78 9.22 -19.20
CA SER A 10 25.44 8.21 -20.21
C SER A 10 23.99 8.32 -20.71
N PRO A 11 23.72 8.37 -22.03
CA PRO A 11 22.37 8.56 -22.60
C PRO A 11 21.33 7.49 -22.22
N ARG A 12 21.80 6.26 -21.93
CA ARG A 12 20.95 5.09 -21.63
C ARG A 12 20.15 5.20 -20.34
N ARG A 13 20.64 5.98 -19.36
CA ARG A 13 19.99 6.11 -18.05
C ARG A 13 18.77 7.04 -18.12
N ARG A 14 18.80 8.02 -19.03
CA ARG A 14 17.73 9.00 -19.22
C ARG A 14 16.54 8.42 -20.00
N SER A 15 16.79 7.51 -20.94
CA SER A 15 15.72 6.85 -21.72
C SER A 15 14.92 5.83 -20.91
N THR A 16 15.56 5.09 -20.01
CA THR A 16 14.89 4.09 -19.15
C THR A 16 14.03 4.74 -18.07
N GLN A 17 14.52 5.82 -17.45
CA GLN A 17 13.70 6.66 -16.54
C GLN A 17 12.47 7.22 -17.25
N SER A 18 12.63 7.78 -18.46
CA SER A 18 11.50 8.31 -19.23
C SER A 18 10.43 7.27 -19.57
N ILE A 19 10.79 5.99 -19.71
CA ILE A 19 9.84 4.90 -19.96
C ILE A 19 9.12 4.53 -18.66
N ALA A 20 9.86 4.41 -17.56
CA ALA A 20 9.27 4.13 -16.24
C ALA A 20 8.29 5.23 -15.80
N ASP A 21 8.64 6.50 -16.03
CA ASP A 21 7.79 7.64 -15.69
C ASP A 21 6.48 7.64 -16.49
N ARG A 22 6.54 7.28 -17.79
CA ARG A 22 5.34 7.14 -18.63
C ARG A 22 4.46 6.00 -18.17
N LEU A 23 5.05 4.83 -17.90
CA LEU A 23 4.33 3.67 -17.37
C LEU A 23 3.65 3.97 -16.03
N ALA A 24 4.32 4.70 -15.14
CA ALA A 24 3.74 5.15 -13.88
C ALA A 24 2.56 6.12 -14.10
N LEU A 25 2.70 7.04 -15.06
CA LEU A 25 1.63 7.99 -15.39
C LEU A 25 0.42 7.30 -16.03
N ASP A 26 0.65 6.31 -16.90
CA ASP A 26 -0.40 5.49 -17.50
C ASP A 26 -1.15 4.69 -16.42
N ALA A 27 -0.42 4.10 -15.47
CA ALA A 27 -1.02 3.41 -14.32
C ALA A 27 -1.90 4.33 -13.48
N LEU A 28 -1.38 5.52 -13.16
CA LEU A 28 -2.13 6.54 -12.41
C LEU A 28 -3.39 6.97 -13.17
N TYR A 29 -3.30 7.13 -14.49
CA TYR A 29 -4.43 7.51 -15.31
C TYR A 29 -5.53 6.44 -15.31
N GLU A 30 -5.15 5.16 -15.49
CA GLU A 30 -6.12 4.07 -15.45
C GLU A 30 -6.78 3.92 -14.07
N ILE A 31 -6.02 4.03 -12.99
CA ILE A 31 -6.56 4.01 -11.62
C ILE A 31 -7.52 5.18 -11.39
N ALA A 32 -7.13 6.40 -11.79
CA ALA A 32 -7.97 7.59 -11.63
C ALA A 32 -9.28 7.47 -12.42
N LYS A 33 -9.22 6.93 -13.64
CA LYS A 33 -10.39 6.68 -14.48
C LYS A 33 -11.34 5.67 -13.85
N SER A 34 -10.83 4.57 -13.28
CA SER A 34 -11.66 3.60 -12.56
C SER A 34 -12.40 4.24 -11.38
N PHE A 35 -11.68 5.00 -10.54
CA PHE A 35 -12.31 5.68 -9.40
C PHE A 35 -13.37 6.71 -9.81
N ALA A 36 -13.09 7.53 -10.83
CA ALA A 36 -13.99 8.62 -11.22
C ALA A 36 -15.34 8.11 -11.78
N ALA A 37 -15.37 6.88 -12.31
CA ALA A 37 -16.58 6.28 -12.86
C ALA A 37 -17.33 5.39 -11.85
N ALA A 38 -16.76 5.13 -10.67
CA ALA A 38 -17.26 4.15 -9.72
C ALA A 38 -18.40 4.71 -8.84
N PRO A 39 -19.58 4.07 -8.81
CA PRO A 39 -20.61 4.39 -7.83
C PRO A 39 -20.20 4.08 -6.38
N ASP A 40 -19.41 3.02 -6.20
CA ASP A 40 -18.77 2.65 -4.94
C ASP A 40 -17.25 2.49 -5.16
N PRO A 41 -16.44 3.48 -4.76
CA PRO A 41 -14.99 3.42 -4.90
C PRO A 41 -14.33 2.22 -4.22
N VAL A 42 -14.88 1.70 -3.11
CA VAL A 42 -14.29 0.59 -2.37
C VAL A 42 -14.39 -0.71 -3.16
N ALA A 43 -15.48 -0.90 -3.90
CA ALA A 43 -15.70 -2.06 -4.75
C ALA A 43 -14.66 -2.19 -5.88
N GLU A 44 -14.07 -1.09 -6.35
CA GLU A 44 -13.05 -1.07 -7.41
C GLU A 44 -11.62 -1.34 -6.90
N VAL A 45 -11.39 -1.26 -5.59
CA VAL A 45 -10.07 -1.37 -4.98
C VAL A 45 -9.35 -2.69 -5.30
N PRO A 46 -10.02 -3.87 -5.32
CA PRO A 46 -9.37 -5.11 -5.76
C PRO A 46 -8.77 -5.01 -7.17
N GLN A 47 -9.48 -4.35 -8.11
CA GLN A 47 -8.98 -4.15 -9.47
C GLN A 47 -7.80 -3.18 -9.50
N ILE A 48 -7.81 -2.15 -8.66
CA ILE A 48 -6.68 -1.22 -8.51
C ILE A 48 -5.44 -1.95 -7.98
N PHE A 49 -5.60 -2.86 -7.02
CA PHE A 49 -4.48 -3.69 -6.58
C PHE A 49 -3.89 -4.54 -7.71
N ASN A 50 -4.71 -5.02 -8.66
CA ASN A 50 -4.21 -5.75 -9.83
C ASN A 50 -3.40 -4.85 -10.79
N VAL A 51 -3.79 -3.59 -10.92
CA VAL A 51 -2.99 -2.61 -11.67
C VAL A 51 -1.67 -2.41 -10.92
N LEU A 52 -1.70 -2.08 -9.63
CA LEU A 52 -0.51 -1.84 -8.81
C LEU A 52 0.44 -3.05 -8.73
N SER A 53 -0.08 -4.28 -8.70
CA SER A 53 0.75 -5.50 -8.72
C SER A 53 1.62 -5.59 -9.96
N SER A 54 1.12 -5.14 -11.10
CA SER A 54 1.85 -5.14 -12.37
C SER A 54 3.00 -4.12 -12.40
N PHE A 55 2.94 -3.05 -11.60
CA PHE A 55 3.94 -1.99 -11.57
C PHE A 55 4.92 -2.09 -10.38
N LEU A 56 4.45 -2.56 -9.22
CA LEU A 56 5.22 -2.55 -7.97
C LEU A 56 5.64 -3.95 -7.49
N ASP A 57 5.35 -5.00 -8.26
CA ASP A 57 5.40 -6.40 -7.80
C ASP A 57 4.60 -6.59 -6.49
N LEU A 58 3.51 -5.83 -6.33
CA LEU A 58 2.66 -5.91 -5.15
C LEU A 58 1.93 -7.26 -5.15
N ARG A 59 2.34 -8.18 -4.28
CA ARG A 59 1.73 -9.51 -4.18
C ARG A 59 0.46 -9.53 -3.35
N HIS A 60 0.36 -8.60 -2.39
CA HIS A 60 -0.71 -8.57 -1.40
C HIS A 60 -1.16 -7.13 -1.17
N GLY A 61 -2.39 -6.81 -1.58
CA GLY A 61 -3.04 -5.53 -1.31
C GLY A 61 -4.14 -5.68 -0.28
N VAL A 62 -4.21 -4.74 0.67
CA VAL A 62 -5.25 -4.65 1.69
C VAL A 62 -5.63 -3.18 1.86
N LEU A 63 -6.92 -2.87 1.81
CA LEU A 63 -7.47 -1.59 2.20
C LEU A 63 -8.19 -1.77 3.54
N ALA A 64 -7.78 -0.97 4.52
CA ALA A 64 -8.43 -0.90 5.82
C ALA A 64 -8.98 0.51 6.04
N THR A 65 -10.16 0.58 6.65
CA THR A 65 -10.80 1.84 7.05
C THR A 65 -11.00 1.84 8.55
N LEU A 66 -11.02 3.03 9.17
CA LEU A 66 -11.53 3.15 10.53
C LEU A 66 -12.97 2.65 10.57
N ALA A 67 -13.31 1.89 11.61
CA ALA A 67 -14.67 1.42 11.81
C ALA A 67 -15.58 2.61 12.18
N GLU A 68 -16.85 2.52 11.83
CA GLU A 68 -17.83 3.55 12.17
C GLU A 68 -18.00 3.67 13.70
N PRO A 69 -18.42 4.83 14.23
CA PRO A 69 -18.69 4.97 15.65
C PRO A 69 -19.71 3.94 16.15
N GLY A 70 -19.29 3.11 17.10
CA GLY A 70 -20.10 2.00 17.64
C GLY A 70 -19.82 0.63 17.01
N GLU A 71 -18.98 0.59 15.97
CA GLU A 71 -18.44 -0.65 15.42
C GLU A 71 -17.03 -0.95 15.94
N GLY A 72 -16.83 -2.16 16.45
CA GLY A 72 -15.54 -2.63 16.97
C GLY A 72 -15.25 -2.26 18.43
N VAL A 73 -14.14 -2.80 18.95
CA VAL A 73 -13.72 -2.64 20.35
C VAL A 73 -12.27 -2.15 20.37
N GLY A 74 -11.99 -1.11 21.17
CA GLY A 74 -10.63 -0.60 21.39
C GLY A 74 -10.41 0.82 20.84
N VAL A 75 -9.15 1.25 20.82
CA VAL A 75 -8.73 2.57 20.31
C VAL A 75 -8.46 2.46 18.82
N ASN A 76 -9.14 3.29 18.01
CA ASN A 76 -9.11 3.28 16.54
C ASN A 76 -9.43 1.89 15.96
N PRO A 77 -10.63 1.34 16.23
CA PRO A 77 -11.06 0.11 15.59
C PRO A 77 -11.05 0.29 14.07
N TYR A 78 -10.72 -0.77 13.35
CA TYR A 78 -10.66 -0.76 11.89
C TYR A 78 -11.26 -2.03 11.31
N VAL A 79 -11.70 -1.93 10.07
CA VAL A 79 -12.23 -3.04 9.28
C VAL A 79 -11.44 -3.18 7.99
N ILE A 80 -11.44 -4.38 7.42
CA ILE A 80 -10.86 -4.64 6.10
C ILE A 80 -11.95 -4.36 5.06
N ALA A 81 -11.79 -3.27 4.32
CA ALA A 81 -12.76 -2.83 3.32
C ALA A 81 -12.57 -3.56 1.98
N ALA A 82 -11.32 -3.85 1.60
CA ALA A 82 -11.02 -4.59 0.37
C ALA A 82 -9.67 -5.32 0.45
N THR A 83 -9.52 -6.38 -0.33
CA THR A 83 -8.28 -7.15 -0.48
C THR A 83 -8.04 -7.52 -1.94
N ALA A 84 -6.77 -7.66 -2.33
CA ALA A 84 -6.38 -8.14 -3.66
C ALA A 84 -6.59 -9.66 -3.86
N PHE A 85 -7.07 -10.34 -2.82
CA PHE A 85 -7.23 -11.79 -2.75
C PHE A 85 -8.53 -12.13 -2.03
N GLN A 86 -9.02 -13.35 -2.20
CA GLN A 86 -10.22 -13.80 -1.51
C GLN A 86 -9.95 -13.98 -0.02
N ARG A 87 -10.85 -13.43 0.80
CA ARG A 87 -10.80 -13.48 2.26
C ARG A 87 -12.19 -13.86 2.77
N SER A 88 -12.25 -14.71 3.79
CA SER A 88 -13.52 -14.94 4.50
C SER A 88 -13.98 -13.65 5.19
N PRO A 89 -15.25 -13.22 5.04
CA PRO A 89 -15.77 -12.06 5.76
C PRO A 89 -15.62 -12.19 7.29
N GLU A 90 -15.73 -13.43 7.81
CA GLU A 90 -15.67 -13.74 9.23
C GLU A 90 -14.24 -13.81 9.79
N ALA A 91 -13.21 -13.79 8.92
CA ALA A 91 -11.84 -13.81 9.40
C ALA A 91 -11.55 -12.54 10.24
N PRO A 92 -10.66 -12.61 11.23
CA PRO A 92 -10.13 -11.44 11.91
C PRO A 92 -9.42 -10.46 10.95
N ALA A 93 -9.49 -9.15 11.21
CA ALA A 93 -8.77 -8.16 10.40
C ALA A 93 -7.24 -8.33 10.52
N SER A 94 -6.78 -8.73 11.71
CA SER A 94 -5.39 -9.04 12.04
C SER A 94 -4.77 -10.14 11.17
N ASP A 95 -5.59 -11.00 10.54
CA ASP A 95 -5.11 -12.08 9.67
C ASP A 95 -4.52 -11.56 8.35
N VAL A 96 -4.73 -10.29 8.01
CA VAL A 96 -4.24 -9.70 6.75
C VAL A 96 -3.52 -8.37 6.94
N LEU A 97 -3.81 -7.64 8.02
CA LEU A 97 -3.14 -6.40 8.39
C LEU A 97 -2.72 -6.48 9.86
N PRO A 98 -1.42 -6.40 10.19
CA PRO A 98 -0.97 -6.47 11.58
C PRO A 98 -1.50 -5.30 12.41
N ASP A 99 -2.09 -5.60 13.56
CA ASP A 99 -2.64 -4.60 14.49
C ASP A 99 -1.65 -3.49 14.86
N ALA A 100 -0.38 -3.84 15.08
CA ALA A 100 0.65 -2.88 15.46
C ALA A 100 0.87 -1.83 14.35
N VAL A 101 0.95 -2.29 13.10
CA VAL A 101 1.09 -1.43 11.92
C VAL A 101 -0.15 -0.55 11.74
N ALA A 102 -1.34 -1.14 11.81
CA ALA A 102 -2.60 -0.40 11.69
C ALA A 102 -2.68 0.74 12.72
N ARG A 103 -2.37 0.43 14.00
CA ARG A 103 -2.35 1.43 15.08
C ARG A 103 -1.32 2.54 14.85
N ILE A 104 -0.13 2.22 14.35
CA ILE A 104 0.89 3.23 14.02
C ILE A 104 0.38 4.18 12.94
N VAL A 105 -0.13 3.63 11.83
CA VAL A 105 -0.53 4.42 10.66
C VAL A 105 -1.79 5.22 10.93
N PHE A 106 -2.83 4.64 11.53
CA PHE A 106 -4.05 5.37 11.86
C PHE A 106 -3.81 6.48 12.89
N ARG A 107 -2.92 6.26 13.87
CA ARG A 107 -2.63 7.26 14.90
C ARG A 107 -1.71 8.37 14.43
N SER A 108 -0.65 8.03 13.70
CA SER A 108 0.33 9.03 13.23
C SER A 108 -0.15 9.74 11.96
N GLY A 109 -0.95 9.07 11.14
CA GLY A 109 -1.28 9.49 9.80
C GLY A 109 -0.05 9.65 8.90
N VAL A 110 1.08 9.01 9.23
CA VAL A 110 2.32 9.02 8.44
C VAL A 110 2.49 7.67 7.75
N PRO A 111 3.02 7.61 6.51
CA PRO A 111 3.38 6.35 5.88
C PRO A 111 4.36 5.53 6.73
N PHE A 112 4.20 4.22 6.71
CA PHE A 112 5.04 3.26 7.41
C PHE A 112 5.63 2.26 6.42
N VAL A 113 6.92 1.94 6.58
CA VAL A 113 7.64 0.95 5.79
C VAL A 113 8.41 0.04 6.72
N SER A 114 8.24 -1.27 6.55
CA SER A 114 8.98 -2.33 7.24
C SER A 114 9.59 -3.24 6.19
N PHE A 115 10.89 -3.51 6.28
CA PHE A 115 11.56 -4.45 5.36
C PHE A 115 11.49 -5.90 5.85
N ASP A 116 11.33 -6.08 7.15
CA ASP A 116 11.13 -7.38 7.77
C ASP A 116 10.17 -7.24 8.96
N LEU A 117 8.92 -7.55 8.68
CA LEU A 117 7.84 -7.40 9.66
C LEU A 117 8.03 -8.32 10.87
N ALA A 118 8.62 -9.51 10.69
CA ALA A 118 8.89 -10.45 11.78
C ALA A 118 10.01 -9.91 12.67
N ALA A 119 11.07 -9.35 12.08
CA ALA A 119 12.16 -8.76 12.85
C ALA A 119 11.70 -7.52 13.65
N GLU A 120 10.81 -6.70 13.08
CA GLU A 120 10.36 -5.45 13.70
C GLU A 120 9.26 -5.64 14.76
N PHE A 121 8.33 -6.59 14.57
CA PHE A 121 7.15 -6.76 15.43
C PHE A 121 6.94 -8.18 15.96
N GLY A 122 7.84 -9.10 15.63
CA GLY A 122 7.76 -10.52 15.98
C GLY A 122 6.98 -11.35 14.96
N GLU A 123 7.22 -12.66 14.98
CA GLU A 123 6.58 -13.66 14.10
C GLU A 123 5.04 -13.60 14.11
N ASP A 124 4.46 -13.25 15.27
CA ASP A 124 3.01 -13.17 15.42
C ASP A 124 2.38 -11.98 14.72
N ALA A 125 3.16 -10.95 14.40
CA ALA A 125 2.70 -9.83 13.58
C ALA A 125 2.59 -10.21 12.11
N VAL A 126 3.28 -11.26 11.63
CA VAL A 126 3.19 -11.68 10.24
C VAL A 126 1.88 -12.43 10.00
N PRO A 127 1.03 -11.97 9.06
CA PRO A 127 -0.17 -12.69 8.63
C PRO A 127 0.13 -14.16 8.38
N LYS A 128 -0.67 -15.07 8.95
CA LYS A 128 -0.39 -16.53 8.89
C LYS A 128 -0.12 -17.04 7.47
N ARG A 129 -0.87 -16.52 6.49
CA ARG A 129 -0.73 -16.86 5.06
C ARG A 129 0.60 -16.42 4.43
N LEU A 130 1.39 -15.61 5.13
CA LEU A 130 2.61 -14.95 4.64
C LEU A 130 3.87 -15.32 5.44
N ARG A 131 3.77 -16.17 6.46
CA ARG A 131 4.89 -16.48 7.38
C ARG A 131 6.07 -17.19 6.71
N ASP A 132 5.87 -17.78 5.54
CA ASP A 132 6.89 -18.60 4.87
C ASP A 132 7.88 -17.79 4.00
N ALA A 133 7.73 -16.47 3.93
CA ALA A 133 8.63 -15.58 3.19
C ALA A 133 8.85 -14.27 3.95
N GLY A 134 10.06 -13.70 3.89
CA GLY A 134 10.31 -12.36 4.43
C GLY A 134 9.35 -11.35 3.82
N GLN A 135 8.61 -10.63 4.67
CA GLN A 135 7.57 -9.71 4.24
C GLN A 135 8.02 -8.26 4.38
N THR A 136 8.22 -7.61 3.23
CA THR A 136 8.26 -6.15 3.14
C THR A 136 6.83 -5.63 3.16
N LEU A 137 6.55 -4.67 4.04
CA LEU A 137 5.25 -4.03 4.16
C LEU A 137 5.40 -2.52 3.95
N ILE A 138 4.50 -1.96 3.13
CA ILE A 138 4.30 -0.53 2.97
C ILE A 138 2.86 -0.24 3.33
N ALA A 139 2.63 0.66 4.30
CA ALA A 139 1.30 1.11 4.68
C ALA A 139 1.22 2.63 4.54
N VAL A 140 0.27 3.11 3.74
CA VAL A 140 0.09 4.52 3.45
C VAL A 140 -1.28 4.95 3.97
N PRO A 141 -1.36 5.99 4.82
CA PRO A 141 -2.64 6.52 5.28
C PRO A 141 -3.32 7.24 4.13
N LEU A 142 -4.59 6.91 3.90
CA LEU A 142 -5.47 7.67 3.01
C LEU A 142 -6.26 8.66 3.87
N ARG A 143 -6.19 9.93 3.49
CA ARG A 143 -6.89 11.01 4.18
C ARG A 143 -7.89 11.63 3.23
N ASP A 144 -9.04 11.99 3.75
CA ASP A 144 -9.96 12.87 3.05
C ASP A 144 -9.37 14.30 3.06
N PRO A 145 -9.03 14.87 1.89
CA PRO A 145 -8.48 16.21 1.82
C PRO A 145 -9.43 17.29 2.36
N GLU A 146 -10.76 17.06 2.35
CA GLU A 146 -11.73 18.03 2.86
C GLU A 146 -11.88 17.99 4.39
N ARG A 147 -11.45 16.90 5.03
CA ARG A 147 -11.50 16.72 6.50
C ARG A 147 -10.15 16.93 7.20
N SER A 148 -9.14 17.39 6.47
CA SER A 148 -7.78 17.60 6.98
C SER A 148 -7.60 19.02 7.55
N HIS A 149 -8.38 19.36 8.58
CA HIS A 149 -8.27 20.62 9.35
C HIS A 149 -8.01 20.35 10.84
#